data_AF-W7CY08-F1
#
_entry.id   AF-W7CY08-F1
#
_cell.length_a   1.000
_cell.length_b   1.000
_cell.length_c   1.000
_cell.angle_alpha   90.00
_cell.angle_beta   90.00
_cell.angle_gamma   90.00
#
_symmetry.space_group_name_H-M   'P 1'
#
loop_
_entity.id
_entity.type
_entity.pdbx_description
1 polymer ?
#
loop_
_entity_poly.entity_id
_entity_poly.type
_entity_poly.pdbx_seq_one_letter_code
_entity_poly.pdbx_strand_id
1 'polypeptide(L)' 'MNTEQLIVAAKAAREQAYVPYSKFKVGAALVTPTGQVFGGCNIENASYGLTNCAERTAILRQSQKVKQRFRKW' A
#
# COMPACT_ATOMS: atom_id res chain seq x y z
N MET A 1 -7.03 -11.22 12.09
CA MET A 1 -7.62 -10.16 11.25
C MET A 1 -8.66 -10.83 10.37
N ASN A 2 -9.90 -10.33 10.36
CA ASN A 2 -10.92 -10.83 9.43
C ASN A 2 -10.98 -9.96 8.16
N THR A 3 -11.77 -10.39 7.18
CA THR A 3 -11.90 -9.72 5.89
C THR A 3 -12.48 -8.30 6.05
N GLU A 4 -13.45 -8.09 6.94
CA GLU A 4 -14.06 -6.78 7.17
C GLU A 4 -13.03 -5.76 7.67
N GLN A 5 -12.18 -6.15 8.62
CA GLN A 5 -11.11 -5.31 9.13
C GLN A 5 -10.09 -4.94 8.04
N LEU A 6 -9.78 -5.86 7.11
CA LEU A 6 -8.88 -5.57 5.99
C LEU A 6 -9.52 -4.62 4.97
N ILE A 7 -10.82 -4.76 4.71
CA ILE A 7 -11.56 -3.84 3.85
C ILE A 7 -11.54 -2.43 4.44
N VAL A 8 -11.75 -2.29 5.75
CA VAL A 8 -11.67 -0.99 6.44
C VAL A 8 -10.27 -0.39 6.30
N ALA A 9 -9.22 -1.20 6.52
CA ALA A 9 -7.84 -0.75 6.35
C ALA A 9 -7.52 -0.32 4.91
N ALA A 10 -8.03 -1.06 3.90
CA ALA A 10 -7.85 -0.72 2.50
C ALA A 10 -8.57 0.58 2.12
N LYS A 11 -9.79 0.79 2.64
CA LYS A 11 -10.53 2.06 2.48
C LYS A 11 -9.80 3.23 3.13
N ALA A 12 -9.22 3.05 4.32
CA ALA A 12 -8.42 4.08 4.95
C ALA A 12 -7.15 4.40 4.14
N ALA A 13 -6.47 3.39 3.59
CA ALA A 13 -5.31 3.59 2.73
C ALA A 13 -5.66 4.32 1.43
N ARG A 14 -6.81 4.01 0.83
CA ARG A 14 -7.32 4.67 -0.39
C ARG A 14 -7.37 6.18 -0.26
N GLU A 15 -7.71 6.71 0.92
CA GLU A 15 -7.81 8.17 1.10
C GLU A 15 -6.47 8.90 0.97
N GLN A 16 -5.36 8.18 1.09
CA GLN A 16 -4.00 8.71 0.90
C GLN A 16 -3.52 8.63 -0.56
N ALA A 17 -4.36 8.21 -1.50
CA ALA A 17 -3.97 8.09 -2.91
C ALA A 17 -3.62 9.46 -3.53
N TYR A 18 -2.50 9.50 -4.26
CA TYR A 18 -2.10 10.67 -5.05
C TYR A 18 -2.50 10.45 -6.51
N VAL A 19 -3.65 10.99 -6.90
CA VAL A 19 -4.30 10.71 -8.20
C VAL A 19 -4.76 11.98 -8.92
N PRO A 20 -3.88 12.98 -9.14
CA PRO A 20 -4.30 14.22 -9.78
C PRO A 20 -4.68 14.05 -11.25
N TYR A 21 -4.30 12.96 -11.92
CA TYR A 21 -4.57 12.77 -13.35
C TYR A 21 -5.85 11.97 -13.57
N SER A 22 -5.97 10.75 -13.02
CA SER A 22 -7.17 9.92 -13.23
C SER A 22 -8.35 10.27 -12.33
N LYS A 23 -8.09 10.92 -11.19
CA LYS A 23 -9.03 11.12 -10.07
C LYS A 23 -9.58 9.81 -9.48
N PHE A 24 -8.98 8.67 -9.82
CA PHE A 24 -9.45 7.35 -9.41
C PHE A 24 -8.63 6.79 -8.26
N LYS A 25 -9.13 6.96 -7.02
CA LYS A 25 -8.46 6.47 -5.81
C LYS A 25 -8.63 4.96 -5.63
N VAL A 26 -7.51 4.25 -5.49
CA VAL A 26 -7.44 2.82 -5.15
C VAL A 26 -6.64 2.63 -3.85
N GLY A 27 -7.13 1.75 -2.99
CA GLY A 27 -6.44 1.36 -1.76
C GLY A 27 -6.37 -0.15 -1.61
N ALA A 28 -5.30 -0.63 -0.98
CA ALA A 28 -5.06 -2.02 -0.70
C ALA A 28 -4.59 -2.18 0.75
N ALA A 29 -4.88 -3.33 1.36
CA ALA A 29 -4.35 -3.72 2.66
C ALA A 29 -3.77 -5.13 2.56
N LEU A 30 -2.51 -5.26 2.97
CA LEU A 30 -1.78 -6.52 3.01
C LEU A 30 -1.64 -6.94 4.48
N VAL A 31 -1.99 -8.18 4.80
CA VAL A 31 -1.74 -8.78 6.11
C VAL A 31 -0.62 -9.81 6.02
N THR A 32 0.30 -9.81 6.98
CA THR A 32 1.38 -10.80 7.08
C THR A 32 0.96 -12.00 7.93
N PRO A 33 1.69 -13.13 7.87
CA PRO A 33 1.47 -14.27 8.77
C PRO A 33 1.58 -13.91 10.26
N THR A 34 2.34 -12.86 10.59
CA THR A 34 2.49 -12.31 11.95
C THR A 34 1.34 -11.38 12.36
N GLY A 35 0.32 -11.22 11.52
CA GLY A 35 -0.85 -10.37 11.77
C GLY A 35 -0.60 -8.86 11.56
N GLN A 36 0.56 -8.46 11.04
CA GLN A 36 0.84 -7.04 10.75
C GLN A 36 0.14 -6.62 9.46
N VAL A 37 -0.40 -5.40 9.45
CA VAL A 37 -1.17 -4.88 8.33
C VAL A 37 -0.45 -3.69 7.69
N PHE A 38 -0.37 -3.71 6.37
CA PHE A 38 0.31 -2.71 5.55
C PHE A 38 -0.67 -2.16 4.53
N GLY A 39 -1.01 -0.87 4.64
CA GLY A 39 -1.84 -0.18 3.66
C GLY A 39 -1.02 0.31 2.46
N GLY A 40 -1.60 0.27 1.27
CA GLY A 40 -1.05 0.86 0.06
C GLY A 40 -2.12 1.64 -0.70
N CYS A 41 -1.69 2.64 -1.47
CA CYS A 41 -2.54 3.43 -2.34
C CYS A 41 -1.83 3.67 -3.67
N ASN A 42 -2.61 3.98 -4.72
CA ASN A 42 -2.03 4.33 -6.00
C ASN A 42 -1.43 5.74 -5.97
N ILE A 43 -0.29 5.87 -6.65
CA ILE A 43 0.51 7.10 -6.73
C ILE A 43 0.80 7.32 -8.20
N GLU A 44 0.26 8.40 -8.74
CA GLU A 44 0.40 8.74 -10.14
C GLU A 44 1.57 9.71 -10.38
N ASN A 45 1.97 9.77 -11.63
CA ASN A 45 2.97 10.71 -12.12
C ASN A 45 2.51 11.27 -13.47
N ALA A 46 3.01 12.45 -13.86
CA ALA A 46 2.74 13.04 -15.16
C ALA A 46 3.19 12.11 -16.30
N SER A 47 4.30 11.39 -16.10
CA SER A 47 4.67 10.26 -16.93
C SER A 47 3.88 9.03 -16.48
N TYR A 48 2.83 8.68 -17.23
CA TYR A 48 1.87 7.64 -16.83
C TYR A 48 2.52 6.28 -16.59
N GLY A 49 3.60 5.95 -17.29
CA GLY A 49 4.35 4.70 -17.10
C GLY A 49 5.01 4.56 -15.73
N LEU A 50 5.20 5.66 -14.99
CA LEU A 50 5.76 5.65 -13.63
C LEU A 50 4.68 5.50 -12.55
N THR A 51 3.40 5.41 -12.92
CA THR A 51 2.31 5.23 -11.96
C THR A 51 2.45 3.91 -11.21
N ASN A 52 2.35 3.97 -9.88
CA ASN A 52 2.39 2.80 -9.03
C ASN A 52 1.00 2.45 -8.49
N CYS A 53 0.64 1.17 -8.55
CA CYS A 53 -0.66 0.69 -8.06
C CYS A 53 -0.66 0.48 -6.55
N ALA A 54 -1.85 0.44 -5.94
CA ALA A 54 -2.02 0.32 -4.49
C ALA A 54 -1.44 -0.98 -3.92
N GLU A 55 -1.60 -2.10 -4.63
CA GLU A 55 -1.12 -3.43 -4.26
C GLU A 55 0.40 -3.46 -4.21
N ARG A 56 1.05 -2.90 -5.25
CA ARG A 56 2.51 -2.76 -5.32
C ARG A 56 3.03 -1.90 -4.16
N THR A 57 2.36 -0.79 -3.85
CA THR A 57 2.69 0.05 -2.68
C THR A 57 2.59 -0.74 -1.37
N ALA A 58 1.53 -1.53 -1.17
CA ALA A 58 1.34 -2.31 0.06
C ALA A 58 2.45 -3.36 0.27
N ILE A 59 2.82 -4.08 -0.80
CA ILE A 59 3.91 -5.08 -0.79
C ILE A 59 5.26 -4.42 -0.51
N LEU A 60 5.57 -3.32 -1.20
CA LEU A 60 6.84 -2.60 -1.01
C LEU A 60 6.98 -2.08 0.42
N ARG A 61 5.91 -1.51 1.01
CA ARG A 61 5.92 -1.05 2.42
C ARG A 61 6.20 -2.18 3.41
N GLN A 62 5.64 -3.36 3.17
CA GLN A 62 5.93 -4.54 3.98
C GLN A 62 7.42 -4.93 3.87
N SER A 63 7.96 -4.95 2.65
CA SER A 63 9.37 -5.30 2.39
C SER A 63 10.36 -4.31 3.03
N GLN A 64 10.02 -3.02 3.09
CA GLN A 64 10.85 -2.00 3.77
C GLN A 64 10.96 -2.26 5.28
N LYS A 65 9.86 -2.66 5.96
CA LYS A 65 9.93 -3.08 7.36
C LYS A 65 10.73 -4.36 7.57
N VAL A 66 10.70 -5.28 6.60
CA VAL A 66 11.53 -6.50 6.65
C VAL A 66 13.02 -6.15 6.55
N LYS A 67 13.42 -5.22 5.66
CA LYS A 67 14.82 -4.77 5.55
C LYS A 67 15.34 -4.09 6.81
N GLN A 68 14.52 -3.32 7.54
CA GLN A 68 14.92 -2.74 8.83
C GLN A 68 15.22 -3.80 9.92
N ARG A 69 14.77 -5.05 9.72
CA ARG A 69 15.03 -6.17 10.62
C ARG A 69 16.37 -6.87 10.35
N PHE A 70 16.96 -6.64 9.18
CA PHE A 70 18.33 -7.07 8.88
C PHE A 70 19.29 -5.96 9.32
N ARG A 71 19.85 -6.11 10.51
CA ARG A 71 20.87 -5.22 11.06
C ARG A 71 22.10 -5.25 10.14
N LYS A 72 22.55 -4.08 9.69
CA LYS A 72 23.85 -3.91 9.01
C LYS A 72 24.96 -4.46 9.92
N TRP A 73 25.88 -5.23 9.33
CA TRP A 73 27.19 -5.48 9.92
C TRP A 73 27.99 -4.18 9.96
#